data_AF-A0A957ZUR1-F1
#
_entry.id   AF-A0A957ZUR1-F1
#
_cell.length_a   1.000
_cell.length_b   1.000
_cell.length_c   1.000
_cell.angle_alpha   90.00
_cell.angle_beta   90.00
_cell.angle_gamma   90.00
#
_symmetry.space_group_name_H-M   'P 1'
#
loop_
_entity.id
_entity.type
_entity.pdbx_description
1 polymer ?
#
loop_
_entity_poly.entity_id
_entity_poly.type
_entity_poly.pdbx_seq_one_letter_code
_entity_poly.pdbx_strand_id
1 'polypeptide(L)'
;MDLLLPGVSGSDLIRRIRDGYPVLPILVVSGQDDRVSISRAFEAGANGYLHKFDCARHLGNAIRQVARGVPFMDRRLRDDPMTVRAPQH
;
A
#
# COMPACT_ATOMS: atom_id res chain seq x y z
N MET A 1 2.86 0.15 9.42
CA MET A 1 4.27 -0.14 9.72
C MET A 1 5.08 1.03 9.19
N ASP A 2 5.87 1.68 10.04
CA ASP A 2 6.60 2.89 9.63
C ASP A 2 7.84 2.48 8.82
N LEU A 3 7.99 3.03 7.62
CA LEU A 3 9.02 2.69 6.61
C LEU A 3 10.43 3.22 6.94
N LEU A 4 10.77 3.32 8.21
CA LEU A 4 12.11 3.63 8.70
C LEU A 4 12.66 2.45 9.50
N LEU A 5 12.73 1.28 8.86
CA LEU A 5 13.60 0.19 9.32
C LEU A 5 14.94 0.33 8.57
N PRO A 6 16.02 0.76 9.24
CA PRO A 6 17.33 0.73 8.62
C PRO A 6 17.69 -0.72 8.26
N GLY A 7 17.87 -0.98 6.96
CA GLY A 7 18.37 -2.25 6.43
C GLY A 7 17.36 -3.16 5.72
N VAL A 8 16.06 -2.81 5.65
CA VAL A 8 15.07 -3.59 4.88
C VAL A 8 14.22 -2.65 4.02
N SER A 9 14.25 -2.82 2.70
CA SER A 9 13.32 -2.11 1.80
C SER A 9 11.89 -2.48 2.15
N GLY A 10 10.97 -1.50 2.12
CA GLY A 10 9.55 -1.72 2.35
C GLY A 10 8.98 -2.84 1.47
N SER A 11 9.44 -2.97 0.23
CA SER A 11 9.04 -4.05 -0.69
C SER A 11 9.46 -5.43 -0.22
N ASP A 12 10.66 -5.56 0.34
CA ASP A 12 11.22 -6.86 0.75
C ASP A 12 10.54 -7.37 2.01
N LEU A 13 10.19 -6.44 2.90
CA LEU A 13 9.35 -6.71 4.05
C LEU A 13 7.95 -7.19 3.63
N ILE A 14 7.32 -6.52 2.66
CA ILE A 14 6.00 -6.92 2.15
C ILE A 14 6.07 -8.34 1.57
N ARG A 15 7.09 -8.64 0.76
CA ARG A 15 7.32 -9.99 0.21
C ARG A 15 7.46 -11.03 1.31
N ARG A 16 8.32 -10.77 2.31
CA ARG A 16 8.51 -11.70 3.44
C ARG A 16 7.23 -11.96 4.23
N ILE A 17 6.41 -10.92 4.44
CA ILE A 17 5.11 -11.08 5.09
C ILE A 17 4.17 -11.90 4.21
N ARG A 18 4.12 -11.64 2.90
CA ARG A 18 3.27 -12.37 1.95
C ARG A 18 3.67 -13.84 1.86
N ASP A 19 4.96 -14.14 1.87
CA ASP A 19 5.47 -15.52 1.84
C ASP A 19 5.09 -16.30 3.11
N GLY A 20 5.18 -15.66 4.28
CA GLY A 20 4.81 -16.29 5.56
C GLY A 20 3.30 -16.33 5.82
N TYR A 21 2.55 -15.37 5.26
CA TYR A 21 1.12 -15.20 5.47
C TYR A 21 0.40 -14.86 4.15
N PRO A 22 0.17 -15.84 3.27
CA PRO A 22 -0.33 -15.62 1.90
C PRO A 22 -1.66 -14.88 1.81
N VAL A 23 -2.50 -14.93 2.84
CA VAL A 23 -3.83 -14.30 2.87
C VAL A 23 -3.91 -13.08 3.79
N LEU A 24 -2.82 -12.72 4.49
CA LEU A 24 -2.85 -11.57 5.40
C LEU A 24 -3.03 -10.27 4.61
N PRO A 25 -4.02 -9.43 4.94
CA PRO A 25 -4.16 -8.13 4.29
C PRO A 25 -3.04 -7.17 4.69
N ILE A 26 -2.36 -6.58 3.71
CA ILE A 26 -1.21 -5.67 3.92
C ILE A 26 -1.59 -4.26 3.45
N LEU A 27 -1.61 -3.30 4.37
CA LEU A 27 -1.79 -1.87 4.08
C LEU A 27 -0.46 -1.12 4.31
N VAL A 28 0.04 -0.49 3.25
CA VAL A 28 1.24 0.36 3.32
C VAL A 28 0.83 1.79 3.67
N VAL A 29 1.56 2.39 4.62
CA VAL A 29 1.39 3.79 5.00
C VAL A 29 2.72 4.50 4.81
N SER A 30 2.80 5.36 3.82
CA SER A 30 4.07 6.00 3.41
C SER A 30 3.89 7.47 3.07
N GLY A 31 4.96 8.24 3.22
CA GLY A 31 5.05 9.62 2.71
C GLY A 31 5.60 9.68 1.28
N GLN A 32 5.97 8.54 0.70
CA GLN A 32 6.37 8.44 -0.71
C GLN A 32 5.09 8.32 -1.54
N ASP A 33 4.91 9.21 -2.50
CA ASP A 33 3.77 9.27 -3.42
C ASP A 33 4.17 8.96 -4.88
N ASP A 34 5.45 8.69 -5.14
CA ASP A 34 5.92 8.37 -6.48
C ASP A 34 5.39 7.02 -6.97
N ARG A 35 5.09 6.94 -8.28
CA ARG A 35 4.52 5.76 -8.94
C ARG A 35 5.38 4.50 -8.76
N VAL A 36 6.71 4.65 -8.73
CA VAL A 36 7.62 3.50 -8.65
C VAL A 36 7.50 2.84 -7.28
N SER A 37 7.50 3.63 -6.22
CA SER A 37 7.31 3.14 -4.84
C SER A 37 5.94 2.48 -4.67
N ILE A 38 4.87 3.09 -5.20
CA ILE A 38 3.52 2.55 -5.13
C ILE A 38 3.41 1.23 -5.91
N SER A 39 3.90 1.19 -7.15
CA SER A 39 3.88 -0.03 -8.00
C SER A 39 4.64 -1.16 -7.33
N ARG A 40 5.84 -0.88 -6.81
CA ARG A 40 6.66 -1.87 -6.11
C ARG A 40 5.96 -2.42 -4.86
N ALA A 41 5.22 -1.59 -4.13
CA ALA A 41 4.46 -2.05 -2.98
C ALA A 41 3.35 -3.04 -3.39
N PHE A 42 2.58 -2.71 -4.44
CA PHE A 42 1.54 -3.61 -4.94
C PHE A 42 2.11 -4.89 -5.56
N GLU A 43 3.18 -4.79 -6.36
CA GLU A 43 3.90 -5.93 -6.93
C GLU A 43 4.50 -6.86 -5.85
N ALA A 44 4.90 -6.29 -4.71
CA ALA A 44 5.37 -7.07 -3.56
C ALA A 44 4.23 -7.78 -2.80
N GLY A 45 2.96 -7.44 -3.10
CA GLY A 45 1.79 -8.05 -2.49
C GLY A 45 1.04 -7.18 -1.50
N ALA A 46 1.21 -5.85 -1.52
CA ALA A 46 0.35 -4.95 -0.76
C ALA A 46 -1.10 -5.00 -1.28
N ASN A 47 -2.07 -4.92 -0.37
CA ASN A 47 -3.49 -4.82 -0.69
C ASN A 47 -3.96 -3.36 -0.70
N GLY A 48 -3.21 -2.45 -0.09
CA GLY A 48 -3.52 -1.03 -0.18
C GLY A 48 -2.34 -0.13 0.14
N TYR A 49 -2.50 1.13 -0.24
CA TYR A 49 -1.52 2.18 -0.03
C TYR A 49 -2.22 3.46 0.43
N LEU A 50 -1.76 4.01 1.55
CA LEU A 50 -2.29 5.21 2.16
C LEU A 50 -1.17 6.23 2.36
N HIS A 51 -1.42 7.47 1.93
CA HIS A 51 -0.47 8.53 2.15
C HIS A 51 -0.44 8.91 3.64
N LYS A 52 0.75 9.11 4.21
CA LYS A 52 0.92 9.43 5.64
C LYS A 52 0.13 10.67 6.07
N PHE A 53 0.04 11.70 5.22
CA PHE A 53 -0.76 12.90 5.51
C PHE A 53 -2.26 12.63 5.62
N ASP A 54 -2.78 11.61 4.94
CA ASP A 54 -4.20 11.27 4.96
C ASP A 54 -4.52 10.16 5.98
N CYS A 55 -3.51 9.65 6.68
CA CYS A 55 -3.63 8.55 7.63
C CYS A 55 -4.71 8.83 8.69
N ALA A 56 -4.67 9.99 9.34
CA ALA A 56 -5.64 10.34 10.39
C ALA A 56 -7.09 10.31 9.91
N ARG A 57 -7.34 10.62 8.64
CA ARG A 57 -8.69 10.70 8.07
C ARG A 57 -9.14 9.37 7.45
N HIS A 58 -8.24 8.64 6.80
CA HIS A 58 -8.60 7.50 5.95
C HIS A 58 -8.21 6.13 6.53
N LEU A 59 -7.36 6.07 7.57
CA LEU A 59 -6.82 4.79 8.06
C LEU A 59 -7.91 3.78 8.44
N GLY A 60 -8.91 4.20 9.22
CA GLY A 60 -9.99 3.30 9.64
C GLY A 60 -10.79 2.73 8.46
N ASN A 61 -11.04 3.55 7.43
CA ASN A 61 -11.70 3.10 6.21
C ASN A 61 -10.79 2.17 5.39
N ALA A 62 -9.52 2.53 5.23
CA ALA A 62 -8.53 1.74 4.50
C ALA A 62 -8.37 0.34 5.10
N ILE A 63 -8.25 0.23 6.42
CA ILE A 63 -8.17 -1.05 7.12
C ILE A 63 -9.41 -1.89 6.85
N ARG A 64 -10.62 -1.32 6.98
CA ARG A 64 -11.87 -2.06 6.74
C ARG A 64 -12.01 -2.55 5.30
N GLN A 65 -11.57 -1.77 4.31
CA GLN A 65 -11.61 -2.18 2.91
C GLN A 65 -10.63 -3.32 2.64
N VAL A 66 -9.37 -3.13 3.04
CA VAL A 66 -8.31 -4.13 2.85
C VAL A 66 -8.63 -5.44 3.59
N ALA A 67 -9.19 -5.36 4.80
CA ALA A 67 -9.65 -6.54 5.55
C ALA A 67 -10.81 -7.30 4.87
N ARG A 68 -11.59 -6.63 4.02
CA ARG A 68 -12.66 -7.26 3.21
C ARG A 68 -12.16 -7.76 1.85
N GLY A 69 -10.85 -7.69 1.61
CA GLY A 69 -10.25 -8.03 0.31
C GLY A 69 -10.45 -6.96 -0.77
N VAL A 70 -10.93 -5.77 -0.40
CA VAL A 70 -11.09 -4.65 -1.33
C VAL A 70 -9.79 -3.83 -1.34
N PRO A 71 -9.12 -3.66 -2.50
CA PRO A 71 -7.93 -2.85 -2.57
C PRO A 71 -8.20 -1.40 -2.19
N PHE A 72 -7.33 -0.80 -1.39
CA PHE A 72 -7.43 0.60 -1.01
C PHE A 72 -6.31 1.42 -1.62
N MET A 73 -6.66 2.50 -2.32
CA MET A 73 -5.69 3.49 -2.76
C MET A 73 -6.21 4.88 -2.41
N ASP A 74 -5.39 5.64 -1.70
CA ASP A 74 -5.75 7.00 -1.34
C ASP A 74 -6.08 7.83 -2.59
N ARG A 75 -7.10 8.69 -2.48
CA ARG A 75 -7.56 9.51 -3.61
C ARG A 75 -6.45 10.45 -4.10
N ARG A 76 -5.68 11.02 -3.17
CA ARG A 76 -4.53 11.87 -3.50
C ARG A 76 -3.54 11.17 -4.43
N LEU A 77 -3.34 9.86 -4.24
CA LEU A 77 -2.44 9.06 -5.06
C LEU A 77 -3.09 8.64 -6.38
N ARG A 78 -4.42 8.57 -6.47
CA ARG A 78 -5.16 8.21 -7.69
C ARG A 78 -5.29 9.38 -8.66
N ASP A 79 -5.41 10.59 -8.14
CA ASP A 79 -5.61 11.81 -8.94
C ASP A 79 -4.27 12.39 -9.45
N ASP A 80 -3.12 11.76 -9.14
CA ASP A 80 -1.86 12.04 -9.80
C ASP A 80 -1.91 11.52 -11.25
N PRO A 81 -1.73 12.38 -12.28
CA PRO A 81 -1.78 11.97 -13.68
C PRO A 81 -0.79 10.86 -14.06
N MET A 82 0.16 10.51 -13.18
CA MET A 82 1.14 9.45 -13.41
C MET A 82 0.77 8.07 -12.83
N THR A 83 -0.28 7.91 -12.02
CA THR A 83 -0.52 6.68 -11.21
C THR A 83 -1.62 5.74 -11.68
N VAL A 84 -2.49 6.12 -12.63
CA VAL A 84 -3.66 5.31 -12.98
C VAL A 84 -3.39 4.32 -14.11
N ARG A 85 -3.19 3.04 -13.77
CA ARG A 85 -3.79 1.86 -14.44
C ARG A 85 -3.79 0.70 -13.43
N ALA A 86 -4.90 0.54 -12.71
CA ALA A 86 -5.20 -0.73 -12.06
C ALA A 86 -5.56 -1.76 -13.14
N PRO A 87 -5.16 -3.04 -13.02
CA PRO A 87 -5.54 -4.07 -13.97
C PRO A 87 -7.06 -4.29 -13.87
N GLN A 88 -7.74 -4.09 -15.00
CA GLN A 88 -9.12 -4.52 -15.18
C GLN A 88 -9.07 -6.02 -15.51
N HIS A 89 -9.59 -6.85 -14.61
CA HIS A 89 -10.10 -8.18 -14.95
C HIS A 89 -11.60 -8.17 -14.64
#